data_AF-A0A3Q9IKF3-F1
#
_entry.id   AF-A0A3Q9IKF3-F1
#
_cell.length_a   1.000
_cell.length_b   1.000
_cell.length_c   1.000
_cell.angle_alpha   90.00
_cell.angle_beta   90.00
_cell.angle_gamma   90.00
#
_symmetry.space_group_name_H-M   'P 1'
#
loop_
_entity.id
_entity.type
_entity.pdbx_description
1 polymer ?
#
loop_
_entity_poly.entity_id
_entity_poly.type
_entity_poly.pdbx_seq_one_letter_code
_entity_poly.pdbx_strand_id
1 'polypeptide(L)' 'MLNPGRFVLCAVTNKPIPLEALRYWSPERQEAYAGPAEALKRWQEA' A
#
# COMPACT_ATOMS: atom_id res chain seq x y z
N MET A 1 17.90 5.57 15.88
CA MET A 1 17.71 4.25 15.23
C MET A 1 16.46 4.34 14.38
N LEU A 2 16.57 4.11 13.08
CA LEU A 2 15.39 3.90 12.22
C LEU A 2 15.01 2.43 12.35
N ASN A 3 13.93 2.13 13.08
CA ASN A 3 13.37 0.80 13.07
C ASN A 3 12.73 0.56 11.69
N PRO A 4 13.04 -0.55 11.00
CA PRO A 4 12.28 -0.92 9.81
C PRO A 4 10.80 -1.02 10.23
N GLY A 5 9.95 -0.18 9.63
CA GLY A 5 8.52 -0.21 9.89
C GLY A 5 8.00 -1.61 9.60
N ARG A 6 7.23 -2.19 10.53
CA ARG A 6 6.77 -3.59 10.40
C ARG A 6 5.71 -3.77 9.31
N PHE A 7 5.01 -2.68 8.99
CA PHE A 7 3.94 -2.62 8.01
C PHE A 7 3.86 -1.21 7.42
N VAL A 8 3.24 -1.10 6.24
CA VAL A 8 2.78 0.16 5.64
C VAL A 8 1.26 0.21 5.66
N LEU A 9 0.66 1.39 5.62
CA LEU A 9 -0.79 1.53 5.57
C LEU A 9 -1.27 1.56 4.12
N CYS A 10 -2.40 0.90 3.85
CA CYS A 10 -3.05 0.99 2.57
C CYS A 10 -3.56 2.41 2.31
N ALA A 11 -3.19 3.02 1.18
CA ALA A 11 -3.62 4.37 0.81
C ALA A 11 -5.13 4.50 0.50
N VAL A 12 -5.85 3.39 0.38
CA VAL A 12 -7.30 3.36 0.13
C VAL A 12 -8.08 3.03 1.40
N THR A 13 -7.67 1.99 2.12
CA THR A 13 -8.45 1.43 3.24
C THR A 13 -7.82 1.70 4.60
N ASN A 14 -6.62 2.28 4.67
CA ASN A 14 -5.84 2.45 5.89
C ASN A 14 -5.55 1.14 6.66
N LYS A 15 -5.71 -0.02 6.00
CA LYS A 15 -5.36 -1.31 6.60
C LYS A 15 -3.84 -1.46 6.70
N PRO A 16 -3.30 -2.02 7.79
CA PRO A 16 -1.88 -2.35 7.87
C PRO A 16 -1.54 -3.50 6.93
N ILE A 17 -0.48 -3.32 6.15
CA ILE A 17 0.08 -4.27 5.20
C ILE A 17 1.49 -4.60 5.66
N PRO A 18 1.74 -5.81 6.19
CA PRO A 18 3.09 -6.25 6.51
C PRO A 18 4.01 -6.10 5.30
N LEU A 19 5.25 -5.62 5.51
CA LEU A 19 6.18 -5.41 4.39
C LEU A 19 6.44 -6.69 3.60
N GLU A 20 6.48 -7.84 4.27
CA GLU A 20 6.60 -9.18 3.67
C GLU A 20 5.40 -9.58 2.79
N ALA A 21 4.22 -8.99 3.04
CA ALA A 21 2.99 -9.23 2.28
C ALA A 21 2.69 -8.11 1.27
N LEU A 22 3.53 -7.07 1.19
CA LEU A 22 3.35 -5.94 0.28
C LEU A 22 3.58 -6.37 -1.16
N ARG A 23 2.49 -6.53 -1.92
CA ARG A 23 2.52 -6.99 -3.31
C ARG A 23 2.11 -5.93 -4.32
N TYR A 24 1.39 -4.90 -3.87
CA TYR A 24 0.87 -3.83 -4.71
C TYR A 24 1.39 -2.47 -4.21
N TRP A 25 2.29 -1.87 -4.98
CA TRP A 25 2.93 -0.59 -4.70
C TRP A 25 2.92 0.30 -5.94
N SER A 26 2.53 1.56 -5.80
CA SER A 26 2.67 2.57 -6.84
C SER A 26 3.92 3.41 -6.59
N PRO A 27 4.98 3.29 -7.41
CA PRO A 27 6.21 4.07 -7.22
C PRO A 27 6.00 5.57 -7.50
N GLU A 28 5.15 5.91 -8.47
CA GLU A 28 4.85 7.30 -8.85
C GLU A 28 4.15 8.06 -7.72
N ARG A 29 3.21 7.40 -7.03
CA ARG A 29 2.41 8.00 -5.96
C ARG A 29 2.96 7.69 -4.56
N GLN A 30 3.97 6.82 -4.45
CA GLN A 30 4.51 6.27 -3.21
C GLN A 30 3.43 5.69 -2.28
N GLU A 31 2.49 4.94 -2.86
CA GLU A 31 1.34 4.39 -2.15
C GLU A 31 1.36 2.87 -2.13
N ALA A 32 1.01 2.29 -0.98
CA ALA A 32 0.81 0.86 -0.79
C ALA A 32 -0.68 0.49 -0.88
N TYR A 33 -0.98 -0.67 -1.48
CA TYR A 33 -2.34 -1.20 -1.58
C TYR A 33 -2.44 -2.58 -0.95
N ALA A 34 -3.51 -2.82 -0.18
CA ALA A 34 -3.69 -4.09 0.53
C ALA A 34 -4.03 -5.25 -0.41
N GLY A 35 -4.50 -4.95 -1.62
CA GLY A 35 -4.84 -5.94 -2.63
C GLY A 35 -5.12 -5.32 -4.01
N PRO A 36 -5.46 -6.18 -4.99
CA PRO A 36 -5.76 -5.74 -6.35
C PRO A 36 -7.00 -4.86 -6.43
N ALA A 37 -7.99 -5.05 -5.54
CA ALA A 37 -9.20 -4.24 -5.52
C ALA A 37 -8.90 -2.79 -5.13
N GLU A 38 -8.10 -2.56 -4.10
CA GLU A 38 -7.65 -1.23 -3.69
C GLU A 38 -6.77 -0.57 -4.76
N ALA A 39 -5.85 -1.32 -5.36
CA ALA A 39 -5.02 -0.81 -6.45
C ALA A 39 -5.88 -0.39 -7.66
N LEU A 40 -6.86 -1.22 -8.06
CA LEU A 40 -7.78 -0.92 -9.14
C LEU A 40 -8.65 0.30 -8.83
N LYS A 41 -9.20 0.37 -7.62
CA LYS A 41 -10.00 1.53 -7.18
C LYS A 41 -9.19 2.82 -7.30
N ARG A 42 -7.94 2.83 -6.84
CA ARG A 42 -7.07 4.00 -6.98
C ARG A 42 -6.68 4.34 -8.41
N TRP A 43 -6.53 3.33 -9.27
CA TRP A 43 -6.26 3.55 -10.68
C TRP A 43 -7.46 4.18 -11.41
N GLN A 44 -8.69 3.89 -10.99
CA GLN A 44 -9.90 4.50 -11.55
C GLN A 44 -10.16 5.94 -11.05
N GLU A 45 -9.65 6.28 -9.87
CA GLU A 45 -9.77 7.63 -9.28
C GLU A 45 -8.70 8.62 -9.78
N ALA A 46 -7.68 8.13 -10.50
CA ALA A 46 -6.56 8.92 -11.04
C ALA A 46 -6.77 9.24 -12.53
#